data_AF-A0A9P3KS87-F1
#
_entry.id   AF-A0A9P3KS87-F1
#
_cell.length_a   1.000
_cell.length_b   1.000
_cell.length_c   1.000
_cell.angle_alpha   90.00
_cell.angle_beta   90.00
_cell.angle_gamma   90.00
#
_symmetry.space_group_name_H-M   'P 1'
#
loop_
_entity.id
_entity.type
_entity.pdbx_description
1 polymer ?
#
loop_
_entity_poly.entity_id
_entity_poly.type
_entity_poly.pdbx_seq_one_letter_code
_entity_poly.pdbx_strand_id
1 'polypeptide(L)'
;MFRCYSLAEVLQATDNWASYNHLGSGGYGDVYKGVPPCAREGGGGAGAIGGAGRGSGRGAGKTAGEGEVGITVEAGEPKVWAVKRAKIRTNDFHKEVQLMASKHHPHLVRLLGYCETTDAKTHEQEQIIIYEFMANGDLERVLNNLSTRPISLQQRLEMMIGAARGLEYLHSFSMVHRDVKPANILLDGNWKAKIADFGLTKMGEGNAYNPQDSTRVLGTPGYVDPVYGRTRKATPANDVFSFGIVMLELLTGRRAIMVLSGNDDPINISKWAAPLVEQGNVAAFKDPNLDAPDDVVLRLALLAVKCTAMPAVSRPRMVKIVADLEGIKEELFKNGTMLMENEHEGHVQSLTQVLSQVEVIVSANAKSSDEST
;
A
#
# COMPACT_ATOMS: atom_id res chain seq x y z
N MET A 1 2.52 16.52 -12.74
CA MET A 1 3.87 17.09 -12.89
C MET A 1 4.66 16.81 -11.62
N PHE A 2 5.91 16.37 -11.75
CA PHE A 2 6.86 16.22 -10.64
C PHE A 2 7.69 17.51 -10.56
N ARG A 3 7.81 18.11 -9.37
CA ARG A 3 8.39 19.45 -9.20
C ARG A 3 9.27 19.57 -7.96
N CYS A 4 10.29 20.43 -8.02
CA CYS A 4 10.99 20.93 -6.83
C CYS A 4 10.22 22.14 -6.26
N TYR A 5 9.79 22.04 -5.00
CA TYR A 5 9.06 23.10 -4.28
C TYR A 5 10.00 23.85 -3.35
N SER A 6 9.72 25.13 -3.14
CA SER A 6 10.42 25.92 -2.11
C SER A 6 9.93 25.55 -0.71
N LEU A 7 10.78 25.74 0.31
CA LEU A 7 10.37 25.55 1.71
C LEU A 7 9.19 26.47 2.08
N ALA A 8 9.15 27.71 1.56
CA ALA A 8 8.06 28.64 1.80
C ALA A 8 6.71 28.10 1.31
N GLU A 9 6.66 27.50 0.12
CA GLU A 9 5.45 26.87 -0.42
C GLU A 9 5.00 25.68 0.44
N VAL A 10 5.95 24.85 0.88
CA VAL A 10 5.64 23.71 1.74
C VAL A 10 5.11 24.17 3.10
N LEU A 11 5.76 25.14 3.74
CA LEU A 11 5.32 25.70 5.01
C LEU A 11 3.93 26.32 4.90
N GLN A 12 3.65 27.06 3.82
CA GLN A 12 2.33 27.62 3.58
C GLN A 12 1.28 26.50 3.41
N ALA A 13 1.63 25.44 2.67
CA ALA A 13 0.72 24.33 2.42
C ALA A 13 0.39 23.52 3.69
N THR A 14 1.36 23.35 4.60
CA THR A 14 1.19 22.58 5.85
C THR A 14 0.75 23.41 7.05
N ASP A 15 0.50 24.71 6.85
CA ASP A 15 0.30 25.70 7.92
C ASP A 15 1.41 25.65 8.97
N ASN A 16 2.66 25.77 8.48
CA ASN A 16 3.87 25.75 9.28
C ASN A 16 3.98 24.50 10.19
N TRP A 17 3.72 23.32 9.60
CA TRP A 17 3.74 22.03 10.31
C TRP A 17 2.73 21.94 11.47
N ALA A 18 1.58 22.59 11.36
CA ALA A 18 0.58 22.58 12.41
C ALA A 18 0.19 21.15 12.84
N SER A 19 0.06 20.95 14.15
CA SER A 19 -0.21 19.62 14.72
C SER A 19 -1.53 19.01 14.25
N TYR A 20 -2.53 19.82 13.93
CA TYR A 20 -3.81 19.33 13.39
C TYR A 20 -3.70 18.82 11.95
N ASN A 21 -2.62 19.14 11.24
CA ASN A 21 -2.29 18.58 9.93
C ASN A 21 -1.43 17.31 10.05
N HIS A 22 -0.95 16.94 11.23
CA HIS A 22 -0.13 15.75 11.41
C HIS A 22 -0.93 14.48 11.13
N LEU A 23 -0.45 13.68 10.17
CA LEU A 23 -1.07 12.43 9.74
C LEU A 23 -0.47 11.22 10.46
N GLY A 24 0.81 11.29 10.84
CA GLY A 24 1.50 10.22 11.55
C GLY A 24 3.01 10.36 11.54
N SER A 25 3.64 9.65 12.46
CA SER A 25 5.10 9.58 12.61
C SER A 25 5.58 8.18 12.28
N GLY A 26 6.54 8.06 11.36
CA GLY A 26 7.21 6.79 11.04
C GLY A 26 8.71 6.85 11.35
N GLY A 27 9.40 5.72 11.18
CA GLY A 27 10.85 5.61 11.37
C GLY A 27 11.67 6.52 10.44
N TYR A 28 11.05 7.06 9.38
CA TYR A 28 11.70 7.87 8.34
C TYR A 28 11.26 9.34 8.33
N GLY A 29 10.38 9.77 9.23
CA GLY A 29 9.89 11.15 9.24
C GLY A 29 8.46 11.30 9.74
N ASP A 30 8.05 12.55 9.94
CA ASP A 30 6.66 12.91 10.21
C ASP A 30 5.96 13.26 8.89
N VAL A 31 4.69 12.89 8.79
CA VAL A 31 3.86 13.16 7.60
C VAL A 31 2.75 14.12 7.96
N TYR A 32 2.55 15.14 7.13
CA TYR A 32 1.55 16.18 7.32
C TYR A 32 0.63 16.28 6.12
N LYS A 33 -0.63 16.62 6.36
CA LYS A 33 -1.56 17.04 5.31
C LYS A 33 -1.17 18.44 4.84
N GLY A 34 -1.04 18.61 3.53
CA GLY A 34 -0.81 19.91 2.91
C GLY A 34 -1.95 20.29 1.98
N VAL A 35 -2.26 21.57 1.87
CA VAL A 35 -3.14 22.11 0.81
C VAL A 35 -2.36 23.15 0.02
N PRO A 36 -2.00 22.89 -1.25
CA PRO A 36 -1.23 23.85 -2.02
C PRO A 36 -1.95 25.19 -2.16
N PRO A 37 -1.21 26.31 -2.26
CA PRO A 37 -1.79 27.65 -2.39
C PRO A 37 -2.78 27.76 -3.57
N CYS A 38 -2.45 27.15 -4.72
CA CYS A 38 -3.29 27.14 -5.93
C CYS A 38 -4.63 26.38 -5.77
N ALA A 39 -4.78 25.52 -4.76
CA ALA A 39 -6.02 24.77 -4.53
C ALA A 39 -7.06 25.54 -3.68
N ARG A 40 -6.66 26.63 -3.01
CA ARG A 40 -7.56 27.41 -2.14
C ARG A 40 -8.51 28.34 -2.91
N GLU A 41 -8.20 28.68 -4.16
CA GLU A 41 -9.00 29.63 -4.96
C GLU A 41 -10.20 28.99 -5.69
N GLY A 42 -10.35 27.65 -5.67
CA GLY A 42 -11.41 26.94 -6.41
C GLY A 42 -12.66 26.55 -5.60
N GLY A 43 -12.84 27.07 -4.38
CA GLY A 43 -13.88 26.61 -3.45
C GLY A 43 -14.48 27.74 -2.61
N GLY A 44 -15.12 28.71 -3.25
CA GLY A 44 -15.71 29.86 -2.57
C GLY A 44 -16.72 30.63 -3.43
N GLY A 45 -17.69 29.93 -4.02
CA GLY A 45 -18.79 30.53 -4.79
C GLY A 45 -20.14 30.08 -4.27
N ALA A 46 -20.44 30.32 -3.00
CA ALA A 46 -21.81 30.23 -2.50
C ALA A 46 -22.55 31.52 -2.89
N GLY A 47 -23.50 31.39 -3.81
CA GLY A 47 -24.30 32.50 -4.31
C GLY A 47 -25.14 33.15 -3.22
N ALA A 48 -25.14 34.48 -3.22
CA ALA A 48 -26.24 35.29 -2.74
C ALA A 48 -26.67 36.20 -3.91
N ILE A 49 -27.82 35.86 -4.47
CA ILE A 49 -28.52 36.60 -5.51
C ILE A 49 -29.43 37.59 -4.78
N GLY A 50 -29.40 38.87 -5.15
CA GLY A 50 -30.49 39.81 -4.85
C GLY A 50 -30.06 41.22 -4.50
N GLY A 51 -30.27 42.17 -5.42
CA GLY A 51 -30.21 43.60 -5.11
C GLY A 51 -29.91 44.48 -6.31
N ALA A 52 -30.89 44.65 -7.20
CA ALA A 52 -30.83 45.61 -8.29
C ALA A 52 -30.86 47.06 -7.77
N GLY A 53 -29.99 47.93 -8.31
CA GLY A 53 -30.02 49.38 -8.09
C GLY A 53 -29.25 50.11 -9.20
N ARG A 54 -29.98 50.87 -10.01
CA ARG A 54 -29.50 51.64 -11.18
C ARG A 54 -28.61 52.82 -10.78
N GLY A 55 -27.63 53.16 -11.63
CA GLY A 55 -26.90 54.44 -11.59
C GLY A 55 -25.98 54.64 -12.78
N SER A 56 -26.31 55.62 -13.63
CA SER A 56 -25.60 56.04 -14.84
C SER A 56 -24.39 56.93 -14.54
N GLY A 57 -23.29 56.80 -15.29
CA GLY A 57 -22.20 57.78 -15.31
C GLY A 57 -21.10 57.47 -16.33
N ARG A 58 -20.96 58.33 -17.35
CA ARG A 58 -19.87 58.34 -18.34
C ARG A 58 -18.58 58.88 -17.72
N GLY A 59 -17.42 58.36 -18.14
CA GLY A 59 -16.11 58.99 -17.91
C GLY A 59 -14.94 58.17 -18.46
N ALA A 60 -14.23 58.72 -19.43
CA ALA A 60 -13.04 58.13 -20.05
C ALA A 60 -11.80 58.26 -19.14
N GLY A 61 -10.88 57.29 -19.21
CA GLY A 61 -9.57 57.37 -18.57
C GLY A 61 -8.72 56.14 -18.86
N LYS A 62 -7.86 56.21 -19.87
CA LYS A 62 -6.74 55.28 -20.08
C LYS A 62 -5.71 55.50 -18.97
N THR A 63 -5.38 54.46 -18.23
CA THR A 63 -4.09 54.34 -17.52
C THR A 63 -3.64 52.89 -17.60
N ALA A 64 -2.47 52.71 -18.21
CA ALA A 64 -1.72 51.47 -18.21
C ALA A 64 -1.23 51.18 -16.78
N GLY A 65 -1.42 49.95 -16.33
CA GLY A 65 -0.91 49.44 -15.06
C GLY A 65 -0.65 47.95 -15.22
N GLU A 66 0.65 47.62 -15.23
CA GLU A 66 1.28 46.37 -14.81
C GLU A 66 0.48 45.07 -15.00
N GLY A 67 0.92 44.28 -16.00
CA GLY A 67 0.38 42.96 -16.27
C GLY A 67 0.52 42.05 -15.05
N GLU A 68 -0.63 41.62 -14.54
CA GLU A 68 -0.77 40.37 -13.80
C GLU A 68 -0.07 39.27 -14.61
N VAL A 69 1.00 38.72 -14.05
CA VAL A 69 1.45 37.38 -14.44
C VAL A 69 0.39 36.44 -13.89
N GLY A 70 -0.67 36.26 -14.69
CA GLY A 70 -1.66 35.23 -14.45
C GLY A 70 -0.91 33.90 -14.38
N ILE A 71 -0.85 33.32 -13.19
CA ILE A 71 -0.47 31.92 -13.01
C ILE A 71 -1.56 31.14 -13.72
N THR A 72 -1.28 30.74 -14.96
CA THR A 72 -2.13 29.81 -15.68
C THR A 72 -2.21 28.53 -14.88
N VAL A 73 -3.39 28.27 -14.31
CA VAL A 73 -3.72 27.06 -13.59
C VAL A 73 -3.65 25.89 -14.59
N GLU A 74 -2.61 25.07 -14.49
CA GLU A 74 -2.61 23.79 -15.20
C GLU A 74 -3.61 22.84 -14.51
N ALA A 75 -4.65 22.46 -15.25
CA ALA A 75 -5.64 21.49 -14.80
C ALA A 75 -4.98 20.14 -14.49
N GLY A 76 -4.94 19.73 -13.22
CA GLY A 76 -4.54 18.36 -12.84
C GLY A 76 -3.74 18.18 -11.55
N GLU A 77 -3.38 19.25 -10.82
CA GLU A 77 -2.69 19.10 -9.54
C GLU A 77 -3.62 18.60 -8.41
N PRO A 78 -3.19 17.64 -7.57
CA PRO A 78 -3.96 17.21 -6.42
C PRO A 78 -4.23 18.35 -5.47
N LYS A 79 -5.50 18.52 -5.07
CA LYS A 79 -5.94 19.56 -4.15
C LYS A 79 -5.44 19.37 -2.71
N VAL A 80 -4.92 18.18 -2.39
CA VAL A 80 -4.41 17.83 -1.06
C VAL A 80 -3.14 16.98 -1.22
N TRP A 81 -2.15 17.26 -0.38
CA TRP A 81 -0.85 16.60 -0.35
C TRP A 81 -0.66 15.80 0.94
N ALA A 82 0.20 14.79 0.87
CA ALA A 82 0.87 14.20 2.02
C ALA A 82 2.35 14.61 1.99
N VAL A 83 2.79 15.37 2.98
CA VAL A 83 4.11 16.00 3.06
C VAL A 83 4.93 15.28 4.12
N LYS A 84 5.89 14.45 3.69
CA LYS A 84 6.81 13.70 4.55
C LYS A 84 8.06 14.55 4.81
N ARG A 85 8.26 14.99 6.05
CA ARG A 85 9.48 15.69 6.49
C ARG A 85 10.45 14.65 7.06
N ALA A 86 11.53 14.38 6.34
CA ALA A 86 12.51 13.37 6.74
C ALA A 86 13.28 13.82 7.99
N LYS A 87 13.40 12.95 9.00
CA LYS A 87 14.06 13.26 10.29
C LYS A 87 15.58 13.15 10.25
N ILE A 88 16.15 12.47 9.25
CA ILE A 88 17.59 12.15 9.20
C ILE A 88 18.09 12.38 7.78
N ARG A 89 19.24 13.03 7.65
CA ARG A 89 20.04 13.15 6.42
C ARG A 89 20.46 11.77 5.96
N THR A 90 19.62 11.11 5.17
CA THR A 90 19.93 9.78 4.64
C THR A 90 20.05 9.81 3.13
N ASN A 91 20.90 8.93 2.63
CA ASN A 91 20.94 8.55 1.23
C ASN A 91 19.58 7.97 0.76
N ASP A 92 18.64 7.72 1.68
CA ASP A 92 17.32 7.16 1.38
C ASP A 92 16.37 8.22 0.81
N PHE A 93 16.54 9.51 1.13
CA PHE A 93 15.77 10.60 0.52
C PHE A 93 15.99 10.67 -1.00
N HIS A 94 17.26 10.81 -1.44
CA HIS A 94 17.57 10.89 -2.86
C HIS A 94 17.18 9.61 -3.60
N LYS A 95 17.38 8.44 -2.98
CA LYS A 95 16.94 7.16 -3.56
C LYS A 95 15.42 7.11 -3.73
N GLU A 96 14.65 7.47 -2.72
CA GLU A 96 13.18 7.46 -2.76
C GLU A 96 12.69 8.43 -3.85
N VAL A 97 13.22 9.66 -3.89
CA VAL A 97 12.89 10.65 -4.91
C VAL A 97 13.27 10.17 -6.33
N GLN A 98 14.50 9.69 -6.53
CA GLN A 98 14.96 9.22 -7.85
C GLN A 98 14.16 8.01 -8.34
N LEU A 99 13.88 7.07 -7.44
CA LEU A 99 13.10 5.88 -7.75
C LEU A 99 11.68 6.27 -8.14
N MET A 100 11.03 7.14 -7.37
CA MET A 100 9.63 7.47 -7.59
C MET A 100 9.38 8.52 -8.67
N ALA A 101 10.36 9.38 -8.99
CA ALA A 101 10.23 10.39 -10.04
C ALA A 101 9.96 9.80 -11.44
N SER A 102 10.43 8.57 -11.69
CA SER A 102 10.28 7.88 -12.99
C SER A 102 9.23 6.77 -13.00
N LYS A 103 8.52 6.55 -11.87
CA LYS A 103 7.62 5.40 -11.69
C LYS A 103 6.20 5.90 -11.46
N HIS A 104 5.35 5.64 -12.46
CA HIS A 104 3.94 5.97 -12.39
C HIS A 104 3.10 4.71 -12.59
N HIS A 105 2.32 4.36 -11.58
CA HIS A 105 1.42 3.22 -11.65
C HIS A 105 0.18 3.48 -10.76
N PRO A 106 -1.04 3.06 -11.15
CA PRO A 106 -2.25 3.32 -10.38
C PRO A 106 -2.29 2.70 -8.97
N HIS A 107 -1.37 1.77 -8.68
CA HIS A 107 -1.23 1.10 -7.39
C HIS A 107 0.10 1.39 -6.69
N LEU A 108 0.78 2.48 -7.07
CA LEU A 108 1.88 3.06 -6.30
C LEU A 108 1.50 4.49 -5.91
N VAL A 109 1.86 4.91 -4.70
CA VAL A 109 1.63 6.28 -4.25
C VAL A 109 2.47 7.23 -5.11
N ARG A 110 1.80 8.18 -5.75
CA ARG A 110 2.43 9.11 -6.68
C ARG A 110 3.22 10.18 -5.96
N LEU A 111 4.49 10.29 -6.33
CA LEU A 111 5.34 11.44 -6.00
C LEU A 111 4.85 12.67 -6.78
N LEU A 112 4.60 13.76 -6.06
CA LEU A 112 4.25 15.07 -6.62
C LEU A 112 5.45 15.99 -6.70
N GLY A 113 6.40 15.83 -5.79
CA GLY A 113 7.59 16.64 -5.76
C GLY A 113 8.41 16.44 -4.50
N TYR A 114 9.41 17.30 -4.34
CA TYR A 114 10.27 17.32 -3.18
C TYR A 114 10.71 18.76 -2.88
N CYS A 115 11.23 18.98 -1.67
CA CYS A 115 11.96 20.17 -1.28
C CYS A 115 13.24 19.72 -0.60
N GLU A 116 14.37 20.23 -1.07
CA GLU A 116 15.68 20.04 -0.45
C GLU A 116 16.36 21.40 -0.32
N THR A 117 16.53 21.88 0.91
CA THR A 117 17.17 23.17 1.19
C THR A 117 17.86 23.15 2.54
N THR A 118 18.64 24.18 2.84
CA THR A 118 19.05 24.48 4.22
C THR A 118 18.16 25.60 4.75
N ASP A 119 17.55 25.40 5.91
CA ASP A 119 16.76 26.43 6.58
C ASP A 119 17.69 27.59 6.98
N ALA A 120 17.36 28.81 6.56
CA ALA A 120 18.20 29.98 6.78
C ALA A 120 18.28 30.43 8.25
N LYS A 121 17.32 30.03 9.09
CA LYS A 121 17.25 30.39 10.52
C LYS A 121 17.88 29.32 11.40
N THR A 122 17.60 28.04 11.14
CA THR A 122 18.12 26.95 11.97
C THR A 122 19.44 26.38 11.45
N HIS A 123 19.80 26.68 10.20
CA HIS A 123 20.92 26.06 9.47
C HIS A 123 20.81 24.54 9.33
N GLU A 124 19.62 23.98 9.53
CA GLU A 124 19.35 22.56 9.37
C GLU A 124 19.01 22.23 7.91
N GLN A 125 19.32 21.01 7.46
CA GLN A 125 18.87 20.55 6.16
C GLN A 125 17.41 20.09 6.23
N GLU A 126 16.60 20.66 5.35
CA GLU A 126 15.23 20.22 5.10
C GLU A 126 15.23 19.27 3.91
N GLN A 127 14.78 18.04 4.15
CA GLN A 127 14.54 17.04 3.12
C GLN A 127 13.08 16.61 3.21
N ILE A 128 12.28 17.03 2.24
CA ILE A 128 10.83 16.90 2.27
C ILE A 128 10.37 16.24 0.98
N ILE A 129 9.53 15.21 1.11
CA ILE A 129 8.93 14.51 -0.01
C ILE A 129 7.42 14.77 -0.02
N ILE A 130 6.86 15.10 -1.18
CA ILE A 130 5.47 15.49 -1.34
C ILE A 130 4.77 14.43 -2.20
N TYR A 131 3.79 13.76 -1.61
CA TYR A 131 3.00 12.69 -2.22
C TYR A 131 1.55 13.12 -2.45
N GLU A 132 0.86 12.38 -3.31
CA GLU A 132 -0.61 12.45 -3.35
C GLU A 132 -1.19 12.07 -1.98
N PHE A 133 -2.28 12.73 -1.59
CA PHE A 133 -2.95 12.43 -0.34
C PHE A 133 -3.84 11.19 -0.45
N MET A 134 -3.69 10.27 0.50
CA MET A 134 -4.42 9.00 0.57
C MET A 134 -5.55 9.12 1.60
N ALA A 135 -6.74 9.45 1.13
CA ALA A 135 -7.83 9.93 1.98
C ALA A 135 -8.37 8.91 3.00
N ASN A 136 -8.22 7.60 2.72
CA ASN A 136 -8.70 6.54 3.61
C ASN A 136 -7.60 5.96 4.51
N GLY A 137 -6.42 6.59 4.54
CA GLY A 137 -5.30 6.17 5.39
C GLY A 137 -4.63 4.88 4.90
N ASP A 138 -4.04 4.12 5.83
CA ASP A 138 -3.35 2.87 5.57
C ASP A 138 -4.19 1.63 5.93
N LEU A 139 -3.76 0.47 5.42
CA LEU A 139 -4.41 -0.81 5.66
C LEU A 139 -4.25 -1.28 7.11
N GLU A 140 -3.21 -0.87 7.84
CA GLU A 140 -3.05 -1.22 9.26
C GLU A 140 -4.19 -0.64 10.09
N ARG A 141 -4.57 0.61 9.84
CA ARG A 141 -5.73 1.25 10.45
C ARG A 141 -7.02 0.52 10.10
N VAL A 142 -7.18 0.04 8.87
CA VAL A 142 -8.36 -0.75 8.49
C VAL A 142 -8.40 -2.07 9.27
N LEU A 143 -7.29 -2.82 9.29
CA LEU A 143 -7.16 -4.08 10.03
C LEU A 143 -7.47 -3.92 11.53
N ASN A 144 -6.91 -2.88 12.16
CA ASN A 144 -7.14 -2.59 13.58
C ASN A 144 -8.60 -2.25 13.89
N ASN A 145 -9.39 -1.84 12.90
CA ASN A 145 -10.80 -1.47 13.09
C ASN A 145 -11.78 -2.55 12.60
N LEU A 146 -11.32 -3.71 12.10
CA LEU A 146 -12.20 -4.75 11.55
C LEU A 146 -13.30 -5.20 12.51
N SER A 147 -13.04 -5.21 13.82
CA SER A 147 -14.02 -5.59 14.84
C SER A 147 -15.16 -4.59 15.01
N THR A 148 -14.93 -3.30 14.70
CA THR A 148 -15.93 -2.23 14.86
C THR A 148 -16.48 -1.74 13.52
N ARG A 149 -15.70 -1.92 12.45
CA ARG A 149 -16.03 -1.55 11.06
C ARG A 149 -15.55 -2.66 10.12
N PRO A 150 -16.29 -3.78 10.04
CA PRO A 150 -15.97 -4.85 9.11
C PRO A 150 -15.98 -4.35 7.66
N ILE A 151 -15.07 -4.88 6.84
CA ILE A 151 -15.07 -4.69 5.39
C ILE A 151 -15.43 -5.99 4.68
N SER A 152 -16.13 -5.88 3.55
CA SER A 152 -16.63 -7.02 2.79
C SER A 152 -15.50 -7.82 2.14
N LEU A 153 -15.80 -9.05 1.74
CA LEU A 153 -14.88 -9.86 0.94
C LEU A 153 -14.40 -9.14 -0.32
N GLN A 154 -15.31 -8.45 -1.02
CA GLN A 154 -14.98 -7.69 -2.22
C GLN A 154 -13.94 -6.61 -1.93
N GLN A 155 -14.11 -5.84 -0.85
CA GLN A 155 -13.16 -4.80 -0.47
C GLN A 155 -11.79 -5.40 -0.12
N ARG A 156 -11.75 -6.49 0.65
CA ARG A 156 -10.51 -7.21 0.99
C ARG A 156 -9.79 -7.69 -0.28
N LEU A 157 -10.54 -8.28 -1.21
CA LEU A 157 -10.00 -8.78 -2.48
C LEU A 157 -9.48 -7.66 -3.37
N GLU A 158 -10.19 -6.53 -3.46
CA GLU A 158 -9.74 -5.34 -4.20
C GLU A 158 -8.47 -4.72 -3.61
N MET A 159 -8.34 -4.70 -2.29
CA MET A 159 -7.12 -4.27 -1.61
C MET A 159 -5.95 -5.23 -1.89
N MET A 160 -6.17 -6.55 -1.83
CA MET A 160 -5.16 -7.55 -2.18
C MET A 160 -4.70 -7.40 -3.63
N ILE A 161 -5.63 -7.33 -4.58
CA ILE A 161 -5.32 -7.15 -6.02
C ILE A 161 -4.54 -5.86 -6.23
N GLY A 162 -4.97 -4.77 -5.60
CA GLY A 162 -4.31 -3.48 -5.77
C GLY A 162 -2.88 -3.49 -5.27
N ALA A 163 -2.65 -3.98 -4.05
CA ALA A 163 -1.30 -4.15 -3.52
C ALA A 163 -0.47 -5.11 -4.40
N ALA A 164 -1.06 -6.22 -4.86
CA ALA A 164 -0.38 -7.19 -5.70
C ALA A 164 0.09 -6.59 -7.04
N ARG A 165 -0.78 -5.82 -7.71
CA ARG A 165 -0.44 -5.08 -8.95
C ARG A 165 0.66 -4.05 -8.72
N GLY A 166 0.66 -3.36 -7.58
CA GLY A 166 1.74 -2.44 -7.21
C GLY A 166 3.10 -3.14 -7.12
N LEU A 167 3.14 -4.28 -6.43
CA LEU A 167 4.38 -5.08 -6.29
C LEU A 167 4.80 -5.74 -7.61
N GLU A 168 3.87 -6.27 -8.39
CA GLU A 168 4.13 -6.80 -9.73
C GLU A 168 4.84 -5.74 -10.60
N TYR A 169 4.31 -4.51 -10.62
CA TYR A 169 4.92 -3.41 -11.35
C TYR A 169 6.35 -3.14 -10.87
N LEU A 170 6.60 -3.07 -9.55
CA LEU A 170 7.96 -2.88 -9.03
C LEU A 170 8.91 -4.00 -9.45
N HIS A 171 8.47 -5.26 -9.35
CA HIS A 171 9.26 -6.44 -9.68
C HIS A 171 9.59 -6.51 -11.18
N SER A 172 8.74 -5.96 -12.04
CA SER A 172 9.01 -5.85 -13.49
C SER A 172 10.20 -4.96 -13.83
N PHE A 173 10.58 -4.05 -12.92
CA PHE A 173 11.77 -3.20 -13.01
C PHE A 173 12.93 -3.69 -12.15
N SER A 174 12.90 -4.94 -11.72
CA SER A 174 13.89 -5.49 -10.81
C SER A 174 14.06 -4.66 -9.52
N MET A 175 12.95 -4.13 -8.97
CA MET A 175 12.94 -3.43 -7.68
C MET A 175 12.30 -4.29 -6.59
N VAL A 176 12.91 -4.38 -5.42
CA VAL A 176 12.37 -5.08 -4.24
C VAL A 176 12.07 -4.04 -3.16
N HIS A 177 10.83 -4.00 -2.68
CA HIS A 177 10.38 -3.02 -1.71
C HIS A 177 11.00 -3.22 -0.32
N ARG A 178 11.09 -4.47 0.14
CA ARG A 178 11.68 -4.91 1.42
C ARG A 178 10.97 -4.47 2.71
N ASP A 179 9.83 -3.80 2.62
CA ASP A 179 9.02 -3.39 3.79
C ASP A 179 7.53 -3.39 3.47
N VAL A 180 7.08 -4.43 2.78
CA VAL A 180 5.65 -4.64 2.51
C VAL A 180 4.95 -5.00 3.81
N LYS A 181 4.01 -4.16 4.24
CA LYS A 181 3.20 -4.33 5.45
C LYS A 181 1.94 -3.46 5.33
N PRO A 182 0.90 -3.67 6.14
CA PRO A 182 -0.35 -2.92 6.03
C PRO A 182 -0.16 -1.39 6.19
N ALA A 183 0.75 -0.94 7.06
CA ALA A 183 1.09 0.48 7.22
C ALA A 183 1.67 1.13 5.94
N ASN A 184 2.23 0.34 5.01
CA ASN A 184 2.80 0.80 3.75
C ASN A 184 1.87 0.51 2.54
N ILE A 185 0.62 0.11 2.79
CA ILE A 185 -0.42 -0.07 1.78
C ILE A 185 -1.50 0.98 2.06
N LEU A 186 -1.46 2.08 1.32
CA LEU A 186 -2.37 3.22 1.50
C LEU A 186 -3.61 3.12 0.62
N LEU A 187 -4.69 3.75 1.05
CA LEU A 187 -6.00 3.71 0.41
C LEU A 187 -6.41 5.10 -0.08
N ASP A 188 -6.63 5.25 -1.39
CA ASP A 188 -7.09 6.51 -1.97
C ASP A 188 -8.57 6.77 -1.64
N GLY A 189 -9.12 7.89 -2.11
CA GLY A 189 -10.52 8.26 -1.87
C GLY A 189 -11.56 7.24 -2.38
N ASN A 190 -11.18 6.38 -3.32
CA ASN A 190 -12.02 5.31 -3.87
C ASN A 190 -11.69 3.93 -3.27
N TRP A 191 -11.00 3.89 -2.12
CA TRP A 191 -10.57 2.67 -1.44
C TRP A 191 -9.60 1.80 -2.25
N LYS A 192 -8.92 2.39 -3.25
CA LYS A 192 -7.94 1.66 -4.05
C LYS A 192 -6.60 1.61 -3.30
N ALA A 193 -6.08 0.39 -3.14
CA ALA A 193 -4.78 0.16 -2.51
C ALA A 193 -3.61 0.62 -3.39
N LYS A 194 -2.65 1.31 -2.77
CA LYS A 194 -1.39 1.73 -3.37
C LYS A 194 -0.22 1.46 -2.43
N ILE A 195 0.87 0.91 -2.96
CA ILE A 195 2.12 0.71 -2.21
C ILE A 195 2.80 2.05 -1.96
N ALA A 196 3.31 2.24 -0.74
CA ALA A 196 3.94 3.46 -0.25
C ALA A 196 5.24 3.17 0.53
N ASP A 197 5.98 4.23 0.87
CA ASP A 197 7.24 4.21 1.65
C ASP A 197 8.38 3.40 1.00
N PHE A 198 8.98 4.00 -0.03
CA PHE A 198 10.01 3.36 -0.84
C PHE A 198 11.43 3.56 -0.29
N GLY A 199 11.59 4.12 0.91
CA GLY A 199 12.90 4.43 1.51
C GLY A 199 13.80 3.19 1.68
N LEU A 200 13.21 2.01 1.79
CA LEU A 200 13.93 0.73 1.85
C LEU A 200 14.05 0.01 0.50
N THR A 201 13.53 0.55 -0.60
CA THR A 201 13.52 -0.16 -1.88
C THR A 201 14.95 -0.38 -2.40
N LYS A 202 15.24 -1.56 -2.95
CA LYS A 202 16.51 -1.90 -3.61
C LYS A 202 16.27 -2.14 -5.10
N MET A 203 17.04 -1.48 -5.97
CA MET A 203 17.09 -1.78 -7.40
C MET A 203 18.15 -2.86 -7.68
N GLY A 204 17.87 -3.77 -8.61
CA GLY A 204 18.88 -4.65 -9.19
C GLY A 204 19.83 -3.88 -10.11
N GLU A 205 21.08 -4.34 -10.23
CA GLU A 205 22.06 -3.76 -11.15
C GLU A 205 21.72 -4.14 -12.61
N GLY A 206 21.63 -3.17 -13.51
CA GLY A 206 21.44 -3.44 -14.95
C GLY A 206 20.16 -4.19 -15.31
N ASN A 207 19.06 -3.97 -14.57
CA ASN A 207 17.79 -4.73 -14.64
C ASN A 207 17.92 -6.22 -14.27
N ALA A 208 19.06 -6.67 -13.74
CA ALA A 208 19.24 -8.01 -13.21
C ALA A 208 19.44 -7.96 -11.69
N TYR A 209 18.80 -8.90 -10.98
CA TYR A 209 19.13 -9.11 -9.57
C TYR A 209 20.45 -9.86 -9.50
N ASN A 210 21.49 -9.26 -8.91
CA ASN A 210 22.67 -10.01 -8.52
C ASN A 210 22.41 -10.66 -7.15
N PRO A 211 22.19 -11.99 -7.07
CA PRO A 211 21.92 -12.67 -5.81
C PRO A 211 23.18 -12.78 -4.92
N GLN A 212 24.34 -12.32 -5.39
CA GLN A 212 25.59 -12.33 -4.60
C GLN A 212 25.75 -11.07 -3.74
N ASP A 213 24.95 -10.03 -3.97
CA ASP A 213 25.02 -8.78 -3.21
C ASP A 213 24.35 -8.94 -1.84
N SER A 214 25.15 -9.35 -0.86
CA SER A 214 24.75 -9.36 0.55
C SER A 214 24.34 -7.95 1.00
N THR A 215 23.21 -7.84 1.68
CA THR A 215 22.68 -6.56 2.17
C THR A 215 22.41 -6.58 3.67
N ARG A 216 22.36 -5.40 4.29
CA ARG A 216 21.83 -5.27 5.65
C ARG A 216 20.36 -5.72 5.66
N VAL A 217 20.01 -6.63 6.57
CA VAL A 217 18.61 -7.02 6.80
C VAL A 217 17.85 -5.80 7.29
N LEU A 218 16.75 -5.49 6.61
CA LEU A 218 15.89 -4.32 6.81
C LEU A 218 14.43 -4.77 6.69
N GLY A 219 13.51 -3.99 7.26
CA GLY A 219 12.07 -4.28 7.23
C GLY A 219 11.49 -4.48 8.61
N THR A 220 10.17 -4.67 8.66
CA THR A 220 9.41 -4.72 9.90
C THR A 220 9.28 -6.15 10.46
N PRO A 221 9.59 -6.39 11.75
CA PRO A 221 9.39 -7.70 12.38
C PRO A 221 7.99 -8.26 12.14
N GLY A 222 7.89 -9.56 11.84
CA GLY A 222 6.64 -10.23 11.46
C GLY A 222 6.39 -10.30 9.96
N TYR A 223 6.94 -9.37 9.19
CA TYR A 223 6.84 -9.34 7.72
C TYR A 223 8.16 -9.69 7.03
N VAL A 224 9.29 -9.57 7.74
CA VAL A 224 10.61 -9.96 7.21
C VAL A 224 10.63 -11.46 6.89
N ASP A 225 10.92 -11.76 5.63
CA ASP A 225 11.09 -13.13 5.16
C ASP A 225 12.22 -13.86 5.91
N PRO A 226 11.98 -15.02 6.54
CA PRO A 226 13.03 -15.78 7.21
C PRO A 226 14.17 -16.18 6.27
N VAL A 227 13.91 -16.40 4.98
CA VAL A 227 14.96 -16.69 3.99
C VAL A 227 15.83 -15.46 3.75
N TYR A 228 15.24 -14.26 3.66
CA TYR A 228 15.99 -13.00 3.60
C TYR A 228 16.82 -12.77 4.87
N GLY A 229 16.23 -12.99 6.05
CA GLY A 229 16.92 -12.82 7.32
C GLY A 229 18.18 -13.69 7.43
N ARG A 230 18.14 -14.91 6.89
CA ARG A 230 19.29 -15.84 6.87
C ARG A 230 20.28 -15.52 5.75
N THR A 231 19.80 -15.38 4.52
CA THR A 231 20.66 -15.28 3.33
C THR A 231 21.20 -13.87 3.08
N ARG A 232 20.53 -12.85 3.64
CA ARG A 232 20.80 -11.42 3.40
C ARG A 232 20.62 -10.96 1.94
N LYS A 233 19.94 -11.78 1.12
CA LYS A 233 19.72 -11.55 -0.31
C LYS A 233 18.33 -10.98 -0.54
N ALA A 234 18.25 -9.73 -0.98
CA ALA A 234 17.01 -9.10 -1.37
C ALA A 234 16.60 -9.54 -2.78
N THR A 235 15.41 -10.11 -2.90
CA THR A 235 14.81 -10.72 -4.09
C THR A 235 13.30 -10.44 -4.10
N PRO A 236 12.63 -10.48 -5.26
CA PRO A 236 11.17 -10.39 -5.36
C PRO A 236 10.42 -11.35 -4.44
N ALA A 237 10.97 -12.55 -4.23
CA ALA A 237 10.37 -13.57 -3.38
C ALA A 237 10.26 -13.15 -1.90
N ASN A 238 11.07 -12.19 -1.45
CA ASN A 238 10.97 -11.66 -0.09
C ASN A 238 9.73 -10.77 0.06
N ASP A 239 9.43 -9.91 -0.93
CA ASP A 239 8.19 -9.12 -0.95
C ASP A 239 6.96 -10.03 -1.06
N VAL A 240 7.06 -11.13 -1.82
CA VAL A 240 5.97 -12.14 -1.93
C VAL A 240 5.65 -12.73 -0.55
N PHE A 241 6.66 -13.07 0.25
CA PHE A 241 6.44 -13.55 1.61
C PHE A 241 5.69 -12.52 2.46
N SER A 242 6.18 -11.28 2.46
CA SER A 242 5.55 -10.19 3.21
C SER A 242 4.11 -9.92 2.75
N PHE A 243 3.84 -10.00 1.45
CA PHE A 243 2.48 -9.90 0.90
C PHE A 243 1.59 -11.06 1.35
N GLY A 244 2.11 -12.29 1.41
CA GLY A 244 1.40 -13.45 1.97
C GLY A 244 0.97 -13.23 3.42
N ILE A 245 1.81 -12.61 4.24
CA ILE A 245 1.45 -12.20 5.61
C ILE A 245 0.26 -11.21 5.59
N VAL A 246 0.31 -10.18 4.75
CA VAL A 246 -0.79 -9.20 4.61
C VAL A 246 -2.10 -9.88 4.19
N MET A 247 -2.04 -10.84 3.26
CA MET A 247 -3.22 -11.62 2.87
C MET A 247 -3.80 -12.40 4.05
N LEU A 248 -2.96 -13.04 4.87
CA LEU A 248 -3.42 -13.77 6.05
C LEU A 248 -4.06 -12.84 7.09
N GLU A 249 -3.49 -11.65 7.33
CA GLU A 249 -4.11 -10.67 8.23
C GLU A 249 -5.49 -10.25 7.71
N LEU A 250 -5.61 -10.01 6.41
CA LEU A 250 -6.89 -9.69 5.77
C LEU A 250 -7.90 -10.84 5.80
N LEU A 251 -7.49 -12.11 5.80
CA LEU A 251 -8.45 -13.24 5.82
C LEU A 251 -8.86 -13.63 7.24
N THR A 252 -7.98 -13.40 8.21
CA THR A 252 -8.15 -13.89 9.59
C THR A 252 -8.54 -12.79 10.57
N GLY A 253 -8.34 -11.51 10.21
CA GLY A 253 -8.50 -10.39 11.11
C GLY A 253 -7.48 -10.35 12.26
N ARG A 254 -6.42 -11.16 12.17
CA ARG A 254 -5.37 -11.27 13.21
C ARG A 254 -4.12 -10.51 12.79
N ARG A 255 -3.27 -10.18 13.76
CA ARG A 255 -1.99 -9.48 13.55
C ARG A 255 -0.91 -10.44 13.07
N ALA A 256 0.07 -9.93 12.31
CA ALA A 256 1.21 -10.69 11.81
C ALA A 256 2.03 -11.44 12.89
N ILE A 257 2.09 -10.89 14.10
CA ILE A 257 2.66 -11.53 15.29
C ILE A 257 1.57 -11.63 16.34
N MET A 258 1.39 -12.82 16.90
CA MET A 258 0.36 -13.13 17.89
C MET A 258 0.99 -13.78 19.11
N VAL A 259 0.38 -13.57 20.27
CA VAL A 259 0.65 -14.34 21.49
C VAL A 259 -0.61 -15.16 21.76
N LEU A 260 -0.47 -16.48 21.79
CA LEU A 260 -1.61 -17.38 21.99
C LEU A 260 -1.81 -17.62 23.49
N SER A 261 -3.07 -17.69 23.94
CA SER A 261 -3.39 -17.97 25.34
C SER A 261 -2.71 -19.26 25.81
N GLY A 262 -1.88 -19.16 26.86
CA GLY A 262 -1.13 -20.30 27.39
C GLY A 262 0.25 -20.53 26.76
N ASN A 263 0.69 -19.64 25.87
CA ASN A 263 2.07 -19.60 25.36
C ASN A 263 2.58 -18.15 25.35
N ASP A 264 3.64 -17.87 26.09
CA ASP A 264 4.22 -16.53 26.16
C ASP A 264 5.09 -16.20 24.93
N ASP A 265 5.44 -17.19 24.10
CA ASP A 265 6.26 -16.98 22.91
C ASP A 265 5.44 -16.45 21.73
N PRO A 266 5.83 -15.30 21.14
CA PRO A 266 5.16 -14.77 19.97
C PRO A 266 5.29 -15.69 18.75
N ILE A 267 4.16 -16.00 18.11
CA ILE A 267 4.10 -16.79 16.88
C ILE A 267 3.76 -15.90 15.69
N ASN A 268 4.43 -16.15 14.56
CA ASN A 268 4.09 -15.50 13.30
C ASN A 268 2.80 -16.11 12.72
N ILE A 269 1.93 -15.27 12.16
CA ILE A 269 0.65 -15.68 11.58
C ILE A 269 0.79 -16.78 10.52
N SER A 270 1.86 -16.78 9.71
CA SER A 270 2.09 -17.84 8.71
C SER A 270 2.24 -19.21 9.34
N LYS A 271 2.99 -19.31 10.45
CA LYS A 271 3.21 -20.58 11.17
C LYS A 271 1.94 -21.08 11.84
N TRP A 272 1.10 -20.18 12.32
CA TRP A 272 -0.17 -20.54 12.94
C TRP A 272 -1.24 -20.92 11.91
N ALA A 273 -1.35 -20.16 10.81
CA ALA A 273 -2.38 -20.35 9.81
C ALA A 273 -2.11 -21.55 8.88
N ALA A 274 -0.84 -21.80 8.50
CA ALA A 274 -0.48 -22.86 7.56
C ALA A 274 -1.11 -24.23 7.89
N PRO A 275 -0.95 -24.81 9.10
CA PRO A 275 -1.55 -26.11 9.38
C PRO A 275 -3.09 -26.09 9.37
N LEU A 276 -3.72 -24.98 9.74
CA LEU A 276 -5.19 -24.86 9.73
C LEU A 276 -5.72 -24.80 8.29
N VAL A 277 -5.03 -24.05 7.43
CA VAL A 277 -5.35 -23.93 6.00
C VAL A 277 -5.11 -25.25 5.29
N GLU A 278 -4.00 -25.93 5.58
CA GLU A 278 -3.64 -27.24 5.01
C GLU A 278 -4.57 -28.37 5.47
N GLN A 279 -5.27 -28.20 6.59
CA GLN A 279 -6.32 -29.12 7.04
C GLN A 279 -7.71 -28.75 6.49
N GLY A 280 -7.83 -27.63 5.76
CA GLY A 280 -9.13 -27.13 5.31
C GLY A 280 -10.02 -26.57 6.42
N ASN A 281 -9.47 -26.29 7.60
CA ASN A 281 -10.24 -25.86 8.76
C ASN A 281 -10.52 -24.36 8.72
N VAL A 282 -11.39 -23.95 7.79
CA VAL A 282 -11.71 -22.53 7.54
C VAL A 282 -12.29 -21.85 8.78
N ALA A 283 -13.16 -22.53 9.52
CA ALA A 283 -13.76 -21.99 10.74
C ALA A 283 -12.74 -21.63 11.82
N ALA A 284 -11.57 -22.29 11.85
CA ALA A 284 -10.54 -22.01 12.85
C ALA A 284 -9.72 -20.75 12.57
N PHE A 285 -9.61 -20.34 11.30
CA PHE A 285 -8.76 -19.20 10.93
C PHE A 285 -9.50 -18.01 10.32
N LYS A 286 -10.68 -18.21 9.70
CA LYS A 286 -11.46 -17.15 9.07
C LYS A 286 -11.84 -16.07 10.07
N ASP A 287 -11.71 -14.81 9.67
CA ASP A 287 -12.24 -13.68 10.44
C ASP A 287 -13.74 -13.90 10.70
N PRO A 288 -14.20 -13.94 11.98
CA PRO A 288 -15.61 -14.12 12.31
C PRO A 288 -16.53 -13.05 11.72
N ASN A 289 -16.01 -11.86 11.41
CA ASN A 289 -16.76 -10.76 10.80
C ASN A 289 -16.67 -10.75 9.27
N LEU A 290 -15.99 -11.72 8.65
CA LEU A 290 -15.91 -11.86 7.20
C LEU A 290 -17.04 -12.75 6.69
N ASP A 291 -18.06 -12.11 6.14
CA ASP A 291 -19.11 -12.78 5.36
C ASP A 291 -18.57 -13.17 3.98
N ALA A 292 -18.17 -14.44 3.86
CA ALA A 292 -17.57 -15.02 2.66
C ALA A 292 -17.77 -16.54 2.65
N PRO A 293 -17.97 -17.15 1.46
CA PRO A 293 -17.97 -18.60 1.30
C PRO A 293 -16.64 -19.22 1.72
N ASP A 294 -16.70 -20.37 2.40
CA ASP A 294 -15.51 -21.02 2.96
C ASP A 294 -14.53 -21.49 1.88
N ASP A 295 -15.04 -21.87 0.71
CA ASP A 295 -14.23 -22.32 -0.43
C ASP A 295 -13.34 -21.20 -0.98
N VAL A 296 -13.90 -20.01 -1.11
CA VAL A 296 -13.19 -18.80 -1.52
C VAL A 296 -12.13 -18.44 -0.48
N VAL A 297 -12.51 -18.41 0.80
CA VAL A 297 -11.59 -18.09 1.90
C VAL A 297 -10.44 -19.10 1.92
N LEU A 298 -10.73 -20.38 1.74
CA LEU A 298 -9.71 -21.43 1.68
C LEU A 298 -8.78 -21.24 0.48
N ARG A 299 -9.30 -20.96 -0.72
CA ARG A 299 -8.49 -20.68 -1.93
C ARG A 299 -7.56 -19.49 -1.73
N LEU A 300 -8.07 -18.39 -1.19
CA LEU A 300 -7.28 -17.20 -0.89
C LEU A 300 -6.22 -17.49 0.18
N ALA A 301 -6.57 -18.25 1.22
CA ALA A 301 -5.64 -18.63 2.28
C ALA A 301 -4.55 -19.58 1.79
N LEU A 302 -4.87 -20.53 0.89
CA LEU A 302 -3.88 -21.40 0.25
C LEU A 302 -2.89 -20.61 -0.60
N LEU A 303 -3.38 -19.63 -1.37
CA LEU A 303 -2.51 -18.72 -2.11
C LEU A 303 -1.59 -17.95 -1.15
N ALA A 304 -2.12 -17.43 -0.04
CA ALA A 304 -1.34 -16.75 0.98
C ALA A 304 -0.27 -17.65 1.64
N VAL A 305 -0.62 -18.89 2.01
CA VAL A 305 0.32 -19.88 2.56
C VAL A 305 1.41 -20.21 1.54
N LYS A 306 1.05 -20.37 0.26
CA LYS A 306 2.03 -20.59 -0.82
C LYS A 306 2.98 -19.41 -1.01
N CYS A 307 2.51 -18.17 -0.84
CA CYS A 307 3.36 -16.97 -0.82
C CYS A 307 4.37 -17.00 0.35
N THR A 308 4.04 -17.64 1.46
CA THR A 308 4.91 -17.77 2.64
C THR A 308 5.79 -19.02 2.66
N ALA A 309 5.72 -19.86 1.62
CA ALA A 309 6.39 -21.16 1.58
C ALA A 309 7.93 -21.08 1.72
N MET A 310 8.51 -22.16 2.21
CA MET A 310 9.95 -22.43 2.20
C MET A 310 10.20 -23.76 1.47
N PRO A 311 11.18 -23.83 0.55
CA PRO A 311 12.12 -22.77 0.15
C PRO A 311 11.47 -21.64 -0.66
N ALA A 312 12.11 -20.46 -0.73
CA ALA A 312 11.56 -19.27 -1.40
C ALA A 312 11.27 -19.47 -2.90
N VAL A 313 11.90 -20.47 -3.54
CA VAL A 313 11.70 -20.84 -4.95
C VAL A 313 10.29 -21.39 -5.20
N SER A 314 9.64 -21.94 -4.17
CA SER A 314 8.29 -22.49 -4.26
C SER A 314 7.21 -21.41 -4.31
N ARG A 315 7.57 -20.15 -4.03
CA ARG A 315 6.65 -19.01 -3.99
C ARG A 315 6.27 -18.58 -5.40
N PRO A 316 4.99 -18.28 -5.67
CA PRO A 316 4.58 -17.75 -6.97
C PRO A 316 5.12 -16.34 -7.19
N ARG A 317 5.34 -15.97 -8.46
CA ARG A 317 5.65 -14.57 -8.82
C ARG A 317 4.41 -13.70 -8.67
N MET A 318 4.58 -12.40 -8.40
CA MET A 318 3.46 -11.45 -8.27
C MET A 318 2.50 -11.47 -9.47
N VAL A 319 3.00 -11.62 -10.70
CA VAL A 319 2.14 -11.78 -11.90
C VAL A 319 1.16 -12.95 -11.81
N LYS A 320 1.59 -14.08 -11.23
CA LYS A 320 0.70 -15.24 -11.04
C LYS A 320 -0.30 -14.98 -9.92
N ILE A 321 0.14 -14.33 -8.83
CA ILE A 321 -0.71 -13.95 -7.70
C ILE A 321 -1.81 -12.99 -8.16
N VAL A 322 -1.47 -11.97 -8.96
CA VAL A 322 -2.44 -11.04 -9.55
C VAL A 322 -3.48 -11.79 -10.39
N ALA A 323 -3.01 -12.66 -11.31
CA ALA A 323 -3.91 -13.46 -12.13
C ALA A 323 -4.85 -14.36 -11.30
N ASP A 324 -4.34 -14.98 -10.25
CA ASP A 324 -5.15 -15.85 -9.36
C ASP A 324 -6.21 -15.06 -8.58
N LEU A 325 -5.83 -13.90 -8.03
CA LEU A 325 -6.77 -13.03 -7.30
C LEU A 325 -7.83 -12.45 -8.23
N GLU A 326 -7.46 -12.06 -9.45
CA GLU A 326 -8.40 -11.58 -10.46
C GLU A 326 -9.35 -12.68 -10.94
N GLY A 327 -8.85 -13.89 -11.19
CA GLY A 327 -9.69 -15.04 -11.50
C GLY A 327 -10.72 -15.34 -10.41
N ILE A 328 -10.29 -15.35 -9.14
CA ILE A 328 -11.21 -15.50 -7.99
C ILE A 328 -12.25 -14.36 -7.98
N LYS A 329 -11.83 -13.11 -8.26
CA LYS A 329 -12.75 -11.97 -8.29
C LYS A 329 -13.79 -12.12 -9.42
N GLU A 330 -13.37 -12.49 -10.62
CA GLU A 330 -14.25 -12.64 -11.79
C GLU A 330 -15.25 -13.78 -11.62
N GLU A 331 -14.82 -14.88 -10.99
CA GLU A 331 -15.70 -16.00 -10.62
C GLU A 331 -16.77 -15.59 -9.59
N LEU A 332 -16.44 -14.70 -8.65
CA LEU A 332 -17.37 -14.29 -7.59
C LEU A 332 -18.28 -13.13 -7.98
N PHE A 333 -17.82 -12.24 -8.85
CA PHE A 333 -18.48 -10.98 -9.14
C PHE A 333 -18.61 -10.75 -10.64
N LYS A 334 -19.83 -10.81 -11.19
CA LYS A 334 -20.14 -10.23 -12.52
C LYS A 334 -20.73 -8.84 -12.35
N ASN A 335 -20.16 -7.85 -13.03
CA ASN A 335 -20.60 -6.45 -13.00
C ASN A 335 -20.77 -5.86 -11.57
N GLY A 336 -19.93 -6.27 -10.62
CA GLY A 336 -19.96 -5.76 -9.24
C GLY A 336 -21.09 -6.30 -8.36
N THR A 337 -21.86 -7.29 -8.86
CA THR A 337 -22.84 -8.03 -8.06
C THR A 337 -22.28 -9.42 -7.78
N MET A 338 -22.38 -9.88 -6.53
CA MET A 338 -22.02 -11.24 -6.16
C MET A 338 -22.89 -12.20 -6.98
N LEU A 339 -22.27 -13.15 -7.67
CA LEU A 339 -23.00 -14.22 -8.32
C LEU A 339 -23.65 -15.06 -7.22
N MET A 340 -24.96 -14.88 -7.02
CA MET A 340 -25.75 -15.85 -6.28
C MET A 340 -25.79 -17.13 -7.11
N GLU A 341 -24.78 -17.99 -6.95
CA GLU A 341 -24.96 -19.38 -7.33
C GLU A 341 -25.89 -20.00 -6.30
N ASN A 342 -27.15 -20.15 -6.68
CA ASN A 342 -27.99 -21.22 -6.18
C ASN A 342 -27.19 -22.52 -6.40
N GLU A 343 -26.54 -23.02 -5.36
CA GLU A 343 -26.34 -24.44 -5.04
C GLU A 343 -25.23 -24.58 -4.00
N HIS A 344 -25.66 -24.91 -2.77
CA HIS A 344 -24.77 -25.38 -1.70
C HIS A 344 -23.87 -26.54 -2.18
N GLU A 345 -24.36 -27.34 -3.14
CA GLU A 345 -23.61 -28.42 -3.81
C GLU A 345 -22.42 -27.93 -4.64
N GLY A 346 -22.53 -26.82 -5.38
CA GLY A 346 -21.43 -26.29 -6.20
C GLY A 346 -20.24 -25.81 -5.36
N HIS A 347 -20.52 -25.12 -4.25
CA HIS A 347 -19.50 -24.69 -3.30
C HIS A 347 -18.86 -25.87 -2.55
N VAL A 348 -19.63 -26.92 -2.24
CA VAL A 348 -19.10 -28.16 -1.61
C VAL A 348 -18.22 -28.95 -2.58
N GLN A 349 -18.58 -29.04 -3.86
CA GLN A 349 -17.74 -29.64 -4.90
C GLN A 349 -16.45 -28.83 -5.12
N SER A 350 -16.55 -27.49 -5.18
CA SER A 350 -15.41 -26.57 -5.22
C SER A 350 -14.49 -26.78 -4.02
N LEU A 351 -15.02 -26.83 -2.79
CA LEU A 351 -14.25 -27.15 -1.58
C LEU A 351 -13.52 -28.48 -1.68
N THR A 352 -14.21 -29.53 -2.10
CA THR A 352 -13.63 -30.86 -2.20
C THR A 352 -12.48 -30.88 -3.21
N GLN A 353 -12.63 -30.17 -4.33
CA GLN A 353 -11.57 -30.01 -5.32
C GLN A 353 -10.40 -29.18 -4.77
N VAL A 354 -10.67 -28.09 -4.07
CA VAL A 354 -9.63 -27.26 -3.42
C VAL A 354 -8.88 -28.09 -2.37
N LEU A 355 -9.58 -28.84 -1.53
CA LEU A 355 -9.00 -29.76 -0.54
C LEU A 355 -8.13 -30.84 -1.19
N SER A 356 -8.53 -31.37 -2.35
CA SER A 356 -7.67 -32.30 -3.10
C SER A 356 -6.37 -31.64 -3.60
N GLN A 357 -6.39 -30.34 -3.92
CA GLN A 357 -5.18 -29.58 -4.26
C GLN A 357 -4.31 -29.30 -3.03
N VAL A 358 -4.94 -29.14 -1.86
CA VAL A 358 -4.24 -29.00 -0.58
C VAL A 358 -3.38 -30.23 -0.31
N GLU A 359 -3.91 -31.46 -0.50
CA GLU A 359 -3.16 -32.70 -0.30
C GLU A 359 -1.91 -32.78 -1.19
N VAL A 360 -1.99 -32.27 -2.42
CA VAL A 360 -0.85 -32.19 -3.35
C VAL A 360 0.19 -31.17 -2.88
N ILE A 361 -0.24 -30.00 -2.38
CA ILE A 361 0.65 -28.95 -1.85
C ILE A 361 1.35 -29.43 -0.57
N VAL A 362 0.60 -30.02 0.36
CA VAL A 362 1.12 -30.59 1.62
C VAL A 362 2.13 -31.70 1.31
N SER A 363 1.83 -32.59 0.36
CA SER A 363 2.74 -33.65 -0.06
C SER A 363 4.03 -33.12 -0.71
N ALA A 364 3.97 -31.99 -1.41
CA ALA A 364 5.15 -31.33 -1.98
C ALA A 364 5.99 -30.63 -0.90
N ASN A 365 5.35 -29.98 0.08
CA ASN A 365 6.03 -29.32 1.20
C ASN A 365 6.72 -30.34 2.11
N ALA A 366 6.09 -31.47 2.43
CA ALA A 366 6.66 -32.52 3.27
C ALA A 366 7.94 -33.13 2.67
N LYS A 367 8.00 -33.30 1.34
CA LYS A 367 9.21 -33.76 0.64
C LYS A 367 10.35 -32.75 0.68
N SER A 368 10.04 -31.46 0.71
CA SER A 368 11.06 -30.39 0.75
C SER A 368 11.67 -30.16 2.15
N SER A 369 10.95 -30.52 3.21
CA SER A 369 11.49 -30.47 4.58
C SER A 369 12.51 -31.58 4.86
N ASP A 370 12.31 -32.78 4.31
CA ASP A 370 13.21 -33.93 4.51
C ASP A 370 14.56 -33.78 3.78
N GLU A 371 14.63 -32.97 2.73
CA GLU A 371 15.90 -32.67 2.02
C GLU A 371 16.72 -31.54 2.68
N SER A 372 16.22 -30.95 3.77
CA SER A 372 16.82 -29.79 4.44
C SER A 372 17.31 -30.04 5.88
N THR A 373 17.25 -31.30 6.35
CA THR A 373 17.84 -31.75 7.62
C THR A 373 19.29 -32.20 7.48
#